data_AF-A0A1V5K2H4-F1
#
_entry.id   AF-A0A1V5K2H4-F1
#
_cell.length_a   1.000
_cell.length_b   1.000
_cell.length_c   1.000
_cell.angle_alpha   90.00
_cell.angle_beta   90.00
_cell.angle_gamma   90.00
#
_symmetry.space_group_name_H-M   'P 1'
#
loop_
_entity.id
_entity.type
_entity.pdbx_description
1 polymer ?
#
loop_
_entity_poly.entity_id
_entity_poly.type
_entity_poly.pdbx_seq_one_letter_code
_entity_poly.pdbx_strand_id
1 'polypeptide(L)'
;MRVLFRTPSFALNAVANSLIFPGLLVVWFIAGSGGSGLDSGIPGLEQLFASGQAEPIRALVLSAMLAWLSGMNMVAASAFSREGARFWMGRGLALPVTTIVRGKLLFAMAYNIAAAVPAAIVCQLILGLGVGYLMASLAVGLIGLTWATVVSMAIDAFRPYLTWNHPQRAMKNSLNGIIAMLVVTGAVVGTGWLVSKAIELGVDGPALLAAAAGLFAVMAIACARWLFVAAGNSYRRIEQ
;
A
#
# COMPACT_ATOMS: atom_id res chain seq x y z
N MET A 1 -11.74 11.75 -11.13
CA MET A 1 -10.29 11.76 -10.82
C MET A 1 -9.37 12.49 -11.81
N ARG A 2 -9.89 13.18 -12.84
CA ARG A 2 -9.09 14.00 -13.77
C ARG A 2 -8.22 15.07 -13.08
N VAL A 3 -8.56 15.48 -11.85
CA VAL A 3 -7.79 16.44 -11.04
C VAL A 3 -6.37 15.94 -10.70
N LEU A 4 -6.13 14.63 -10.58
CA LEU A 4 -4.78 14.11 -10.31
C LEU A 4 -3.80 14.49 -11.43
N PHE A 5 -4.20 14.21 -12.67
CA PHE A 5 -3.36 14.41 -13.85
C PHE A 5 -3.43 15.83 -14.42
N ARG A 6 -4.46 16.61 -14.07
CA ARG A 6 -4.57 18.03 -14.44
C ARG A 6 -3.85 18.98 -13.49
N THR A 7 -3.42 18.50 -12.32
CA THR A 7 -2.64 19.29 -11.37
C THR A 7 -1.22 18.71 -11.34
N PRO A 8 -0.24 19.36 -12.01
CA PRO A 8 1.10 18.81 -12.18
C PRO A 8 1.78 18.41 -10.87
N SER A 9 1.56 19.18 -9.81
CA SER A 9 2.12 18.90 -8.48
C SER A 9 1.57 17.62 -7.84
N PHE A 10 0.33 17.23 -8.15
CA PHE A 10 -0.28 15.98 -7.66
C PHE A 10 0.22 14.77 -8.43
N ALA A 11 0.30 14.87 -9.76
CA ALA A 11 0.86 13.82 -10.60
C ALA A 11 2.34 13.57 -10.23
N LEU A 12 3.13 14.63 -10.08
CA LEU A 12 4.56 14.52 -9.77
C LEU A 12 4.80 13.91 -8.38
N ASN A 13 4.02 14.27 -7.36
CA ASN A 13 4.15 13.64 -6.02
C ASN A 13 3.77 12.17 -6.04
N ALA A 14 2.66 11.83 -6.72
CA ALA A 14 2.20 10.46 -6.80
C ALA A 14 3.25 9.58 -7.51
N VAL A 15 3.73 10.03 -8.68
CA VAL A 15 4.73 9.31 -9.47
C VAL A 15 6.08 9.25 -8.74
N ALA A 16 6.55 10.38 -8.19
CA ALA A 16 7.80 10.42 -7.44
C ALA A 16 7.78 9.44 -6.27
N ASN A 17 6.74 9.47 -5.42
CA ASN A 17 6.67 8.56 -4.28
C ASN A 17 6.61 7.08 -4.70
N SER A 18 5.97 6.77 -5.83
CA SER A 18 5.95 5.39 -6.36
C SER A 18 7.28 4.92 -6.93
N LEU A 19 8.13 5.82 -7.45
CA LEU A 19 9.40 5.45 -8.10
C LEU A 19 10.63 5.63 -7.21
N ILE A 20 10.57 6.50 -6.20
CA ILE A 20 11.71 6.78 -5.32
C ILE A 20 12.18 5.49 -4.64
N PHE A 21 11.28 4.73 -4.03
CA PHE A 21 11.68 3.54 -3.28
C PHE A 21 12.24 2.42 -4.18
N PRO A 22 11.60 2.02 -5.31
CA PRO A 22 12.21 1.11 -6.27
C PRO A 22 13.56 1.60 -6.79
N GLY A 23 13.70 2.90 -7.06
CA GLY A 23 14.96 3.49 -7.49
C GLY A 23 16.07 3.36 -6.43
N LEU A 24 15.75 3.60 -5.15
CA LEU A 24 16.69 3.40 -4.05
C LEU A 24 17.13 1.94 -3.90
N LEU A 25 16.20 0.99 -4.08
CA LEU A 25 16.53 -0.44 -4.06
C LEU A 25 17.47 -0.83 -5.21
N VAL A 26 17.28 -0.27 -6.42
CA VAL A 26 18.18 -0.50 -7.55
C VAL A 26 19.58 0.02 -7.24
N VAL A 27 19.68 1.26 -6.71
CA VAL A 27 20.97 1.84 -6.33
C VAL A 27 21.66 0.99 -5.27
N TRP A 28 20.91 0.56 -4.25
CA TRP A 28 21.44 -0.31 -3.19
C TRP A 28 21.92 -1.64 -3.76
N PHE A 29 21.16 -2.27 -4.65
CA PHE A 29 21.54 -3.53 -5.29
C PHE A 29 22.82 -3.40 -6.14
N ILE A 30 22.92 -2.36 -6.97
CA ILE A 30 24.10 -2.12 -7.81
C ILE A 30 25.32 -1.78 -6.94
N ALA A 31 25.18 -0.88 -5.97
CA ALA A 31 26.27 -0.46 -5.09
C ALA A 31 26.78 -1.62 -4.21
N GLY A 32 25.87 -2.48 -3.73
CA GLY A 32 26.22 -3.67 -2.94
C GLY A 32 26.84 -4.81 -3.74
N SER A 33 26.58 -4.90 -5.05
CA SER A 33 27.10 -5.96 -5.93
C SER A 33 28.59 -5.84 -6.30
N GLY A 34 29.25 -4.73 -5.94
CA GLY A 34 30.67 -4.47 -6.24
C GLY A 34 31.68 -5.04 -5.23
N GLY A 35 31.22 -5.55 -4.08
CA GLY A 35 32.05 -6.20 -3.06
C GLY A 35 31.66 -7.66 -2.90
N SER A 36 32.64 -8.56 -2.80
CA SER A 36 32.43 -9.99 -2.59
C SER A 36 31.62 -10.24 -1.30
N GLY A 37 30.36 -10.63 -1.48
CA GLY A 37 29.42 -10.99 -0.42
C GLY A 37 28.40 -9.90 -0.13
N LEU A 38 27.14 -10.32 0.07
CA LEU A 38 26.06 -9.54 0.68
C LEU A 38 26.37 -9.21 2.16
N ASP A 39 27.58 -8.73 2.45
CA ASP A 39 28.02 -8.27 3.76
C ASP A 39 27.42 -6.87 3.97
N SER A 40 26.10 -6.87 4.10
CA SER A 40 25.22 -5.74 3.85
C SER A 40 25.05 -4.84 5.08
N GLY A 41 25.73 -5.14 6.19
CA GLY A 41 25.64 -4.38 7.45
C GLY A 41 24.24 -4.31 8.05
N ILE A 42 23.25 -5.03 7.48
CA ILE A 42 21.88 -5.13 7.95
C ILE A 42 21.74 -6.47 8.67
N PRO A 43 21.65 -6.48 10.01
CA PRO A 43 21.50 -7.72 10.77
C PRO A 43 20.27 -8.50 10.30
N GLY A 44 20.44 -9.79 9.96
CA GLY A 44 19.36 -10.69 9.55
C GLY A 44 19.12 -10.83 8.04
N LEU A 45 19.76 -10.00 7.20
CA LEU A 45 19.66 -10.15 5.75
C LEU A 45 20.37 -11.43 5.26
N GLU A 46 21.48 -11.81 5.90
CA GLU A 46 22.22 -13.04 5.59
C GLU A 46 21.39 -14.31 5.83
N GLN A 47 20.56 -14.32 6.88
CA GLN A 47 19.67 -15.45 7.19
C GLN A 47 18.58 -15.63 6.12
N LEU A 48 18.20 -14.53 5.45
CA LEU A 48 17.25 -14.48 4.34
C LEU A 48 17.81 -15.13 3.06
N PHE A 49 19.13 -15.29 2.94
CA PHE A 49 19.79 -15.90 1.78
C PHE A 49 20.50 -17.24 2.09
N ALA A 50 20.69 -17.60 3.37
CA ALA A 50 21.51 -18.75 3.78
C ALA A 50 20.75 -20.08 4.04
N SER A 51 19.42 -20.11 4.11
CA SER A 51 18.66 -21.32 4.54
C SER A 51 17.69 -21.87 3.48
N GLY A 52 17.45 -23.20 3.47
CA GLY A 52 16.46 -23.84 2.57
C GLY A 52 15.00 -23.43 2.82
N GLN A 53 14.70 -22.87 3.99
CA GLN A 53 13.41 -22.24 4.31
C GLN A 53 13.33 -20.77 3.85
N ALA A 54 14.36 -20.25 3.16
CA ALA A 54 14.42 -18.86 2.75
C ALA A 54 13.42 -18.50 1.66
N GLU A 55 12.97 -19.43 0.82
CA GLU A 55 12.14 -19.07 -0.34
C GLU A 55 10.72 -18.59 0.03
N PRO A 56 9.96 -19.27 0.92
CA PRO A 56 8.69 -18.75 1.43
C PRO A 56 8.85 -17.42 2.18
N ILE A 57 9.94 -17.24 2.91
CA ILE A 57 10.23 -16.00 3.64
C ILE A 57 10.49 -14.85 2.66
N ARG A 58 11.32 -15.07 1.63
CA ARG A 58 11.54 -14.11 0.53
C ARG A 58 10.23 -13.77 -0.17
N ALA A 59 9.34 -14.75 -0.36
CA ALA A 59 8.02 -14.54 -0.96
C ALA A 59 7.16 -13.61 -0.08
N LEU A 60 7.14 -13.83 1.24
CA LEU A 60 6.45 -12.96 2.20
C LEU A 60 7.03 -11.55 2.25
N VAL A 61 8.36 -11.40 2.14
CA VAL A 61 9.02 -10.09 2.03
C VAL A 61 8.52 -9.33 0.82
N LEU A 62 8.45 -9.96 -0.36
CA LEU A 62 7.89 -9.34 -1.55
C LEU A 62 6.43 -8.91 -1.32
N SER A 63 5.58 -9.78 -0.77
CA SER A 63 4.19 -9.44 -0.46
C SER A 63 4.05 -8.26 0.51
N ALA A 64 4.88 -8.24 1.56
CA ALA A 64 4.93 -7.17 2.54
C ALA A 64 5.34 -5.84 1.90
N MET A 65 6.35 -5.85 1.01
CA MET A 65 6.80 -4.65 0.29
C MET A 65 5.70 -4.08 -0.60
N LEU A 66 4.95 -4.93 -1.32
CA LEU A 66 3.85 -4.48 -2.18
C LEU A 66 2.72 -3.84 -1.35
N ALA A 67 2.35 -4.44 -0.21
CA ALA A 67 1.36 -3.87 0.70
C ALA A 67 1.84 -2.54 1.30
N TRP A 68 3.10 -2.47 1.72
CA TRP A 68 3.68 -1.29 2.34
C TRP A 68 3.76 -0.10 1.37
N LEU A 69 4.24 -0.33 0.14
CA LEU A 69 4.32 0.70 -0.91
C LEU A 69 2.96 1.29 -1.24
N SER A 70 1.91 0.47 -1.23
CA SER A 70 0.55 0.94 -1.44
C SER A 70 0.08 1.90 -0.33
N GLY A 71 0.45 1.64 0.93
CA GLY A 71 0.12 2.50 2.06
C GLY A 71 0.89 3.82 2.09
N MET A 72 2.11 3.84 1.54
CA MET A 72 2.88 5.07 1.36
C MET A 72 2.31 5.97 0.26
N ASN A 73 1.44 5.43 -0.60
CA ASN A 73 0.91 6.17 -1.72
C ASN A 73 -0.21 7.12 -1.30
N MET A 74 0.06 8.42 -1.43
CA MET A 74 -0.86 9.50 -1.07
C MET A 74 -2.11 9.57 -1.94
N VAL A 75 -2.20 8.85 -3.05
CA VAL A 75 -3.37 8.87 -3.94
C VAL A 75 -4.63 8.35 -3.26
N ALA A 76 -4.52 7.29 -2.46
CA ALA A 76 -5.65 6.74 -1.70
C ALA A 76 -5.96 7.57 -0.45
N ALA A 77 -4.91 7.98 0.29
CA ALA A 77 -5.02 8.78 1.51
C ALA A 77 -5.45 10.24 1.31
N SER A 78 -5.74 10.64 0.07
CA SER A 78 -6.27 11.95 -0.29
C SER A 78 -7.45 11.89 -1.26
N ALA A 79 -8.08 10.72 -1.44
CA ALA A 79 -9.15 10.51 -2.42
C ALA A 79 -10.39 11.41 -2.23
N PHE A 80 -10.69 11.79 -0.99
CA PHE A 80 -11.74 12.73 -0.61
C PHE A 80 -11.16 14.11 -0.32
N SER A 81 -10.04 14.19 0.41
CA SER A 81 -9.39 15.48 0.72
C SER A 81 -8.96 16.26 -0.52
N ARG A 82 -8.54 15.59 -1.61
CA ARG A 82 -8.19 16.25 -2.88
C ARG A 82 -9.35 16.97 -3.55
N GLU A 83 -10.59 16.62 -3.23
CA GLU A 83 -11.74 17.34 -3.78
C GLU A 83 -11.90 18.70 -3.11
N GLY A 84 -11.45 18.87 -1.86
CA GLY A 84 -11.44 20.16 -1.18
C GLY A 84 -12.81 20.84 -1.20
N ALA A 85 -12.83 22.13 -1.54
CA ALA A 85 -14.06 22.92 -1.71
C ALA A 85 -15.03 22.38 -2.78
N ARG A 86 -14.62 21.43 -3.62
CA ARG A 86 -15.46 20.81 -4.67
C ARG A 86 -16.14 19.52 -4.21
N PHE A 87 -15.90 19.07 -2.98
CA PHE A 87 -16.46 17.84 -2.45
C PHE A 87 -18.00 17.82 -2.51
N TRP A 88 -18.66 18.98 -2.29
CA TRP A 88 -20.12 19.09 -2.36
C TRP A 88 -20.68 18.75 -3.74
N MET A 89 -19.93 18.95 -4.84
CA MET A 89 -20.41 18.63 -6.19
C MET A 89 -20.66 17.14 -6.39
N GLY A 90 -20.04 16.27 -5.58
CA GLY A 90 -20.35 14.84 -5.57
C GLY A 90 -21.82 14.54 -5.24
N ARG A 91 -22.52 15.45 -4.53
CA ARG A 91 -23.95 15.36 -4.22
C ARG A 91 -24.84 15.80 -5.37
N GLY A 92 -24.36 16.71 -6.22
CA GLY A 92 -25.10 17.17 -7.41
C GLY A 92 -25.17 16.11 -8.52
N LEU A 93 -24.33 15.08 -8.42
CA LEU A 93 -24.45 13.89 -9.25
C LEU A 93 -25.64 13.07 -8.73
N ALA A 94 -26.62 12.79 -9.60
CA ALA A 94 -27.77 11.92 -9.32
C ALA A 94 -27.37 10.43 -9.18
N LEU A 95 -26.27 10.16 -8.46
CA LEU A 95 -25.66 8.87 -8.27
C LEU A 95 -25.59 8.52 -6.78
N PRO A 96 -25.78 7.24 -6.42
CA PRO A 96 -25.55 6.78 -5.06
C PRO A 96 -24.11 7.05 -4.60
N VAL A 97 -23.93 7.46 -3.34
CA VAL A 97 -22.60 7.68 -2.72
C VAL A 97 -21.73 6.43 -2.86
N THR A 98 -22.31 5.24 -2.74
CA THR A 98 -21.62 3.95 -2.92
C THR A 98 -20.98 3.82 -4.30
N THR A 99 -21.64 4.29 -5.36
CA THR A 99 -21.11 4.29 -6.73
C THR A 99 -19.92 5.24 -6.87
N ILE A 100 -19.99 6.42 -6.26
CA ILE A 100 -18.90 7.41 -6.27
C ILE A 100 -17.67 6.85 -5.54
N VAL A 101 -17.87 6.28 -4.35
CA VAL A 101 -16.81 5.67 -3.54
C VAL A 101 -16.15 4.51 -4.28
N ARG A 102 -16.93 3.62 -4.92
CA ARG A 102 -16.41 2.52 -5.73
C ARG A 102 -15.55 3.01 -6.89
N GLY A 103 -16.01 4.04 -7.62
CA GLY A 103 -15.23 4.62 -8.72
C GLY A 103 -13.89 5.19 -8.25
N LYS A 104 -13.85 5.83 -7.08
CA LYS A 104 -12.61 6.31 -6.46
C LYS A 104 -11.70 5.16 -6.04
N LEU A 105 -12.24 4.14 -5.40
CA LEU A 105 -11.47 2.98 -4.95
C LEU A 105 -10.82 2.27 -6.14
N LEU A 106 -11.57 1.99 -7.20
CA LEU A 106 -11.07 1.32 -8.41
C LEU A 106 -9.91 2.07 -9.05
N PHE A 107 -10.01 3.40 -9.14
CA PHE A 107 -8.90 4.20 -9.67
C PHE A 107 -7.68 4.18 -8.75
N ALA A 108 -7.87 4.27 -7.42
CA ALA A 108 -6.76 4.21 -6.48
C ALA A 108 -6.05 2.84 -6.52
N MET A 109 -6.83 1.75 -6.64
CA MET A 109 -6.30 0.40 -6.83
C MET A 109 -5.55 0.27 -8.15
N ALA A 110 -6.13 0.72 -9.27
CA ALA A 110 -5.46 0.69 -10.57
C ALA A 110 -4.12 1.45 -10.56
N TYR A 111 -4.10 2.61 -9.91
CA TYR A 111 -2.88 3.39 -9.73
C TYR A 111 -1.85 2.65 -8.88
N ASN A 112 -2.25 2.09 -7.73
CA ASN A 112 -1.34 1.34 -6.85
C ASN A 112 -0.79 0.09 -7.52
N ILE A 113 -1.60 -0.64 -8.30
CA ILE A 113 -1.15 -1.80 -9.07
C ILE A 113 -0.10 -1.37 -10.09
N ALA A 114 -0.35 -0.31 -10.87
CA ALA A 114 0.62 0.20 -11.83
C ALA A 114 1.92 0.68 -11.16
N ALA A 115 1.81 1.36 -10.01
CA ALA A 115 2.93 1.83 -9.21
C ALA A 115 3.73 0.67 -8.58
N ALA A 116 3.09 -0.47 -8.31
CA ALA A 116 3.72 -1.65 -7.72
C ALA A 116 4.56 -2.45 -8.73
N VAL A 117 4.30 -2.34 -10.04
CA VAL A 117 5.00 -3.12 -11.08
C VAL A 117 6.53 -2.91 -11.05
N PRO A 118 7.06 -1.67 -11.07
CA PRO A 118 8.51 -1.46 -11.00
C PRO A 118 9.12 -2.03 -9.72
N ALA A 119 8.42 -1.88 -8.58
CA ALA A 119 8.87 -2.41 -7.31
C ALA A 119 8.94 -3.94 -7.33
N ALA A 120 7.91 -4.60 -7.86
CA ALA A 120 7.86 -6.06 -7.96
C ALA A 120 8.99 -6.62 -8.83
N ILE A 121 9.30 -5.96 -9.96
CA ILE A 121 10.40 -6.34 -10.84
C ILE A 121 11.73 -6.23 -10.10
N VAL A 122 12.01 -5.09 -9.46
CA VAL A 122 13.27 -4.87 -8.73
C VAL A 122 13.42 -5.87 -7.58
N CYS A 123 12.35 -6.08 -6.81
CA CYS A 123 12.38 -7.04 -5.71
C CYS A 123 12.57 -8.48 -6.20
N GLN A 124 11.98 -8.87 -7.34
CA GLN A 124 12.20 -10.18 -7.93
C GLN A 124 13.64 -10.39 -8.36
N LEU A 125 14.29 -9.36 -8.94
CA LEU A 125 15.70 -9.42 -9.31
C LEU A 125 16.62 -9.60 -8.09
N ILE A 126 16.25 -9.02 -6.94
CA ILE A 126 17.01 -9.11 -5.69
C ILE A 126 16.76 -10.46 -4.98
N LEU A 127 15.50 -10.90 -4.90
CA LEU A 127 15.09 -12.07 -4.10
C LEU A 127 15.26 -13.41 -4.82
N GLY A 128 15.23 -13.41 -6.17
CA GLY A 128 15.45 -14.60 -6.98
C GLY A 128 14.44 -15.73 -6.71
N LEU A 129 13.15 -15.40 -6.64
CA LEU A 129 12.10 -16.39 -6.33
C LEU A 129 11.82 -17.31 -7.52
N GLY A 130 11.58 -18.59 -7.27
CA GLY A 130 11.02 -19.52 -8.25
C GLY A 130 9.61 -19.10 -8.66
N VAL A 131 9.18 -19.52 -9.85
CA VAL A 131 7.90 -19.08 -10.46
C VAL A 131 6.70 -19.34 -9.54
N GLY A 132 6.65 -20.47 -8.84
CA GLY A 132 5.55 -20.79 -7.92
C GLY A 132 5.44 -19.78 -6.76
N TYR A 133 6.56 -19.51 -6.08
CA TYR A 133 6.59 -18.56 -4.96
C TYR A 133 6.44 -17.10 -5.42
N LEU A 134 6.94 -16.76 -6.61
CA LEU A 134 6.67 -15.47 -7.23
C LEU A 134 5.16 -15.26 -7.43
N MET A 135 4.46 -16.21 -8.04
CA MET A 135 3.02 -16.09 -8.26
C MET A 135 2.24 -16.02 -6.93
N ALA A 136 2.62 -16.84 -5.95
CA ALA A 136 2.03 -16.79 -4.62
C ALA A 136 2.25 -15.43 -3.93
N SER A 137 3.48 -14.91 -3.98
CA SER A 137 3.82 -13.61 -3.37
C SER A 137 3.10 -12.43 -4.03
N LEU A 138 2.91 -12.46 -5.36
CA LEU A 138 2.13 -11.48 -6.08
C LEU A 138 0.65 -11.55 -5.70
N ALA A 139 0.09 -12.75 -5.56
CA ALA A 139 -1.30 -12.92 -5.12
C ALA A 139 -1.51 -12.37 -3.70
N VAL A 140 -0.67 -12.77 -2.74
CA VAL A 140 -0.72 -12.28 -1.34
C VAL A 140 -0.46 -10.76 -1.30
N GLY A 141 0.51 -10.28 -2.07
CA GLY A 141 0.85 -8.87 -2.16
C GLY A 141 -0.26 -8.01 -2.76
N LEU A 142 -1.02 -8.52 -3.73
CA LEU A 142 -2.20 -7.85 -4.28
C LEU A 142 -3.34 -7.75 -3.26
N ILE A 143 -3.54 -8.77 -2.42
CA ILE A 143 -4.49 -8.73 -1.31
C ILE A 143 -4.05 -7.67 -0.29
N GLY A 144 -2.78 -7.67 0.09
CA GLY A 144 -2.20 -6.68 1.00
C GLY A 144 -2.26 -5.25 0.45
N LEU A 145 -1.96 -5.05 -0.84
CA LEU A 145 -2.11 -3.78 -1.56
C LEU A 145 -3.57 -3.30 -1.57
N THR A 146 -4.51 -4.22 -1.77
CA THR A 146 -5.95 -3.91 -1.72
C THR A 146 -6.32 -3.42 -0.33
N TRP A 147 -5.94 -4.15 0.71
CA TRP A 147 -6.16 -3.73 2.10
C TRP A 147 -5.55 -2.33 2.37
N ALA A 148 -4.27 -2.12 2.05
CA ALA A 148 -3.55 -0.88 2.28
C ALA A 148 -4.21 0.31 1.56
N THR A 149 -4.69 0.10 0.34
CA THR A 149 -5.45 1.11 -0.42
C THR A 149 -6.78 1.44 0.27
N VAL A 150 -7.52 0.42 0.68
CA VAL A 150 -8.85 0.58 1.30
C VAL A 150 -8.73 1.29 2.66
N VAL A 151 -7.78 0.90 3.51
CA VAL A 151 -7.59 1.52 4.84
C VAL A 151 -7.17 2.99 4.71
N SER A 152 -6.25 3.28 3.77
CA SER A 152 -5.80 4.66 3.50
C SER A 152 -6.95 5.55 3.05
N MET A 153 -7.80 5.02 2.17
CA MET A 153 -8.99 5.72 1.70
C MET A 153 -10.07 5.84 2.79
N ALA A 154 -10.20 4.86 3.68
CA ALA A 154 -11.15 4.89 4.79
C ALA A 154 -10.77 5.95 5.83
N ILE A 155 -9.48 6.07 6.15
CA ILE A 155 -8.94 7.14 7.02
C ILE A 155 -9.28 8.51 6.42
N ASP A 156 -9.05 8.68 5.12
CA ASP A 156 -9.38 9.93 4.43
C ASP A 156 -10.88 10.21 4.38
N ALA A 157 -11.69 9.17 4.20
CA ALA A 157 -13.16 9.27 4.24
C ALA A 157 -13.67 9.63 5.63
N PHE A 158 -13.03 9.15 6.69
CA PHE A 158 -13.44 9.42 8.09
C PHE A 158 -13.12 10.84 8.53
N ARG A 159 -12.00 11.40 8.04
CA ARG A 159 -11.55 12.76 8.34
C ARG A 159 -11.15 13.53 7.08
N PRO A 160 -12.11 13.86 6.19
CA PRO A 160 -11.78 14.57 4.96
C PRO A 160 -11.29 15.99 5.27
N TYR A 161 -10.11 16.33 4.77
CA TYR A 161 -9.55 17.67 4.91
C TYR A 161 -9.96 18.54 3.72
N LEU A 162 -11.04 19.30 3.87
CA LEU A 162 -11.69 20.02 2.76
C LEU A 162 -11.29 21.50 2.61
N THR A 163 -10.69 22.10 3.63
CA THR A 163 -10.41 23.55 3.73
C THR A 163 -8.97 23.93 3.36
N TRP A 164 -8.33 23.18 2.46
CA TRP A 164 -6.95 23.49 2.07
C TRP A 164 -6.88 24.71 1.13
N ASN A 165 -5.96 25.64 1.43
CA ASN A 165 -5.71 26.85 0.62
C ASN A 165 -4.69 26.61 -0.52
N HIS A 166 -3.85 25.57 -0.39
CA HIS A 166 -2.90 25.18 -1.42
C HIS A 166 -2.98 23.67 -1.70
N PRO A 167 -2.97 23.25 -2.99
CA PRO A 167 -3.13 21.86 -3.37
C PRO A 167 -2.07 20.97 -2.72
N GLN A 168 -0.81 21.44 -2.66
CA GLN A 168 0.28 20.66 -2.06
C GLN A 168 0.03 20.26 -0.60
N ARG A 169 -0.75 21.01 0.19
CA ARG A 169 -1.06 20.61 1.58
C ARG A 169 -1.94 19.37 1.65
N ALA A 170 -2.83 19.17 0.67
CA ALA A 170 -3.71 18.00 0.63
C ALA A 170 -2.96 16.67 0.35
N MET A 171 -1.77 16.74 -0.26
CA MET A 171 -0.99 15.54 -0.60
C MET A 171 0.36 15.43 0.11
N LYS A 172 1.08 16.53 0.36
CA LYS A 172 2.47 16.49 0.86
C LYS A 172 2.59 16.62 2.38
N ASN A 173 1.57 17.16 3.05
CA ASN A 173 1.52 17.31 4.52
C ASN A 173 0.15 16.88 5.06
N SER A 174 -0.39 15.79 4.52
CA SER A 174 -1.67 15.25 4.95
C SER A 174 -1.46 14.40 6.19
N LEU A 175 -2.05 14.82 7.31
CA LEU A 175 -2.12 14.01 8.53
C LEU A 175 -2.78 12.65 8.24
N ASN A 176 -3.74 12.58 7.32
CA ASN A 176 -4.37 11.32 6.92
C ASN A 176 -3.36 10.39 6.24
N GLY A 177 -2.43 10.94 5.45
CA GLY A 177 -1.32 10.20 4.86
C GLY A 177 -0.37 9.63 5.91
N ILE A 178 0.00 10.45 6.91
CA ILE A 178 0.88 10.00 8.01
C ILE A 178 0.20 8.90 8.82
N ILE A 179 -1.08 9.06 9.18
CA ILE A 179 -1.85 8.03 9.90
C ILE A 179 -1.94 6.75 9.07
N ALA A 180 -2.26 6.86 7.78
CA ALA A 180 -2.32 5.70 6.88
C ALA A 180 -0.97 4.97 6.79
N MET A 181 0.14 5.71 6.66
CA MET A 181 1.48 5.15 6.65
C MET A 181 1.80 4.42 7.96
N LEU A 182 1.47 5.01 9.11
CA LEU A 182 1.69 4.37 10.41
C LEU A 182 0.85 3.11 10.59
N VAL A 183 -0.42 3.12 10.19
CA VAL A 183 -1.30 1.95 10.25
C VAL A 183 -0.79 0.84 9.33
N VAL A 184 -0.41 1.18 8.10
CA VAL A 184 0.10 0.20 7.14
C VAL A 184 1.43 -0.39 7.60
N THR A 185 2.36 0.46 8.03
CA THR A 185 3.66 0.01 8.55
C THR A 185 3.47 -0.86 9.79
N GLY A 186 2.62 -0.44 10.73
CA GLY A 186 2.32 -1.20 11.94
C GLY A 186 1.75 -2.59 11.65
N ALA A 187 0.83 -2.71 10.70
CA ALA A 187 0.29 -4.03 10.36
C ALA A 187 1.29 -4.91 9.60
N VAL A 188 2.11 -4.34 8.71
CA VAL A 188 3.15 -5.10 8.00
C VAL A 188 4.19 -5.62 8.99
N VAL A 189 4.65 -4.78 9.91
CA VAL A 189 5.57 -5.18 10.99
C VAL A 189 4.93 -6.21 11.92
N GLY A 190 3.66 -6.00 12.31
CA GLY A 190 2.92 -6.95 13.14
C GLY A 190 2.73 -8.31 12.46
N THR A 191 2.46 -8.32 11.15
CA THR A 191 2.37 -9.55 10.36
C THR A 191 3.74 -10.24 10.28
N GLY A 192 4.82 -9.49 10.07
CA GLY A 192 6.18 -10.03 10.10
C GLY A 192 6.54 -10.67 11.45
N TRP A 193 6.13 -10.06 12.56
CA TRP A 193 6.30 -10.64 13.90
C TRP A 193 5.47 -11.91 14.12
N LEU A 194 4.22 -11.95 13.62
CA LEU A 194 3.41 -13.17 13.66
C LEU A 194 4.03 -14.29 12.83
N VAL A 195 4.60 -13.97 11.66
CA VAL A 195 5.32 -14.91 10.81
C VAL A 195 6.55 -15.46 11.53
N SER A 196 7.35 -14.63 12.20
CA SER A 196 8.52 -15.12 12.94
C SER A 196 8.13 -16.07 14.08
N LYS A 197 7.04 -15.79 14.80
CA LYS A 197 6.48 -16.70 15.81
C LYS A 197 5.93 -17.99 15.22
N ALA A 198 5.29 -17.95 14.05
CA ALA A 198 4.82 -19.14 13.38
C ALA A 198 5.98 -20.02 12.87
N ILE A 199 7.10 -19.42 12.46
CA ILE A 199 8.33 -20.16 12.11
C ILE A 199 8.92 -20.86 13.35
N GLU A 200 8.98 -20.20 14.50
CA GLU A 200 9.41 -20.82 15.77
C GLU A 200 8.54 -22.05 16.14
N LEU A 201 7.26 -22.03 15.76
CA LEU A 201 6.31 -23.13 15.97
C LEU A 201 6.39 -24.24 14.90
N GLY A 202 7.29 -24.12 13.92
CA GLY A 202 7.48 -25.11 12.87
C GLY A 202 6.41 -25.11 11.77
N VAL A 203 5.70 -24.00 11.58
CA VAL A 203 4.71 -23.85 10.50
C VAL A 203 5.42 -23.85 9.14
N ASP A 204 4.85 -24.58 8.17
CA ASP A 204 5.39 -24.69 6.83
C ASP A 204 5.20 -23.41 6.00
N GLY A 205 6.10 -23.21 5.02
CA GLY A 205 6.12 -22.01 4.18
C GLY A 205 4.80 -21.68 3.47
N PRO A 206 4.14 -22.65 2.79
CA PRO A 206 2.84 -22.42 2.16
C PRO A 206 1.76 -22.01 3.15
N ALA A 207 1.71 -22.61 4.35
CA ALA A 207 0.76 -22.20 5.38
C ALA A 207 1.00 -20.77 5.87
N LEU A 208 2.26 -20.32 5.97
CA LEU A 208 2.58 -18.92 6.30
C LEU A 208 2.04 -17.94 5.24
N LEU A 209 2.21 -18.25 3.96
CA LEU A 209 1.66 -17.45 2.85
C LEU A 209 0.13 -17.42 2.87
N ALA A 210 -0.51 -18.58 3.12
CA ALA A 210 -1.97 -18.67 3.23
C ALA A 210 -2.50 -17.88 4.44
N ALA A 211 -1.83 -17.96 5.59
CA ALA A 211 -2.19 -17.21 6.79
C ALA A 211 -2.05 -15.70 6.57
N ALA A 212 -0.98 -15.24 5.92
CA ALA A 212 -0.79 -13.83 5.57
C ALA A 212 -1.87 -13.34 4.59
N ALA A 213 -2.20 -14.13 3.56
CA ALA A 213 -3.31 -13.81 2.65
C ALA A 213 -4.65 -13.72 3.39
N GLY A 214 -4.94 -14.69 4.27
CA GLY A 214 -6.15 -14.70 5.08
C GLY A 214 -6.26 -13.47 5.97
N LEU A 215 -5.18 -13.11 6.66
CA LEU A 215 -5.11 -11.93 7.51
C LEU A 215 -5.38 -10.65 6.71
N PHE A 216 -4.66 -10.43 5.61
CA PHE A 216 -4.88 -9.25 4.76
C PHE A 216 -6.28 -9.21 4.15
N ALA A 217 -6.86 -10.37 3.78
CA ALA A 217 -8.21 -10.44 3.25
C ALA A 217 -9.26 -10.04 4.30
N VAL A 218 -9.14 -10.56 5.52
CA VAL A 218 -10.03 -10.20 6.65
C VAL A 218 -9.93 -8.69 6.93
N MET A 219 -8.71 -8.17 7.00
CA MET A 219 -8.48 -6.74 7.19
C MET A 219 -9.06 -5.91 6.03
N ALA A 220 -8.90 -6.35 4.78
CA ALA A 220 -9.46 -5.68 3.60
C ALA A 220 -10.98 -5.60 3.68
N ILE A 221 -11.66 -6.69 4.03
CA ILE A 221 -13.12 -6.74 4.17
C ILE A 221 -13.58 -5.81 5.30
N ALA A 222 -12.92 -5.86 6.47
CA ALA A 222 -13.24 -5.00 7.60
C ALA A 222 -13.08 -3.51 7.25
N CYS A 223 -11.94 -3.13 6.64
CA CYS A 223 -11.67 -1.77 6.21
C CYS A 223 -12.61 -1.32 5.08
N ALA A 224 -13.04 -2.23 4.18
CA ALA A 224 -13.98 -1.89 3.12
C ALA A 224 -15.35 -1.54 3.70
N ARG A 225 -15.84 -2.31 4.67
CA ARG A 225 -17.08 -1.98 5.40
C ARG A 225 -16.94 -0.63 6.09
N TRP A 226 -15.82 -0.38 6.77
CA TRP A 226 -15.55 0.90 7.42
C TRP A 226 -15.52 2.07 6.42
N LEU A 227 -14.88 1.91 5.25
CA LEU A 227 -14.82 2.92 4.19
C LEU A 227 -16.21 3.39 3.76
N PHE A 228 -17.13 2.46 3.49
CA PHE A 228 -18.48 2.84 3.04
C PHE A 228 -19.28 3.56 4.12
N VAL A 229 -19.14 3.15 5.38
CA VAL A 229 -19.77 3.83 6.52
C VAL A 229 -19.17 5.23 6.72
N ALA A 230 -17.84 5.34 6.72
CA ALA A 230 -17.13 6.61 6.88
C ALA A 230 -17.48 7.60 5.77
N ALA A 231 -17.49 7.14 4.51
CA ALA A 231 -17.87 7.97 3.37
C ALA A 231 -19.32 8.44 3.47
N GLY A 232 -20.26 7.55 3.80
CA GLY A 232 -21.66 7.90 3.99
C GLY A 232 -21.88 8.94 5.10
N ASN A 233 -21.11 8.87 6.19
CA ASN A 233 -21.16 9.86 7.26
C ASN A 233 -20.60 11.22 6.81
N SER A 234 -19.49 11.22 6.07
CA SER A 234 -18.88 12.45 5.57
C SER A 234 -19.74 13.20 4.56
N TYR A 235 -20.49 12.50 3.70
CA TYR A 235 -21.46 13.15 2.80
C TYR A 235 -22.71 13.67 3.53
N ARG A 236 -23.04 13.15 4.72
CA ARG A 236 -24.14 13.66 5.56
C ARG A 236 -23.74 14.88 6.39
N ARG A 237 -22.49 14.97 6.85
CA ARG A 237 -21.99 16.12 7.64
C ARG A 237 -22.03 17.47 6.92
N ILE A 238 -22.19 17.49 5.60
CA ILE A 238 -22.31 18.72 4.80
C ILE A 238 -23.78 19.21 4.73
N GLU A 239 -24.73 18.44 5.26
CA GLU A 239 -26.14 18.83 5.35
C GLU A 239 -26.45 19.77 6.53
N GLN A 240 -25.51 19.92 7.47
CA GLN A 240 -25.64 20.73 8.69
C GLN A 240 -24.76 21.98 8.60
#